data_AF-X0XUJ9-F1
#
_entry.id   AF-X0XUJ9-F1
#
_cell.length_a   1.000
_cell.length_b   1.000
_cell.length_c   1.000
_cell.angle_alpha   90.00
_cell.angle_beta   90.00
_cell.angle_gamma   90.00
#
_symmetry.space_group_name_H-M   'P 1'
#
loop_
_entity.id
_entity.type
_entity.pdbx_description
1 polymer ?
#
loop_
_entity_poly.entity_id
_entity_poly.type
_entity_poly.pdbx_seq_one_letter_code
_entity_poly.pdbx_strand_id
1 'polypeptide(L)'
;IRPEDMNILDYLNDDGQSIEPECFYPIIPLILVNGSKGIGTGWSTNIPNFSPVKIINQLLSRLEEKAFLNIKPYYAKFKGTIELENGSYVSYGKYEIVTPDTIKIVELPIGEWTDDYKLFLDNSVKDKINEGKKTKQFIKSYEDHCTDAEVMFIVKFVDSLSNITNGNLSKIKDILKLKSSRETNIKNMVLYNTDKKLKKYKNISDILEEFYHIRLDVYEKRRLYLIDE
;
A
#
# COMPACT_ATOMS: atom_id res chain seq x y z
N ILE A 1 -16.58 12.86 5.72
CA ILE A 1 -16.62 14.31 6.04
C ILE A 1 -17.89 14.53 6.84
N ARG A 2 -17.88 15.46 7.80
CA ARG A 2 -19.07 15.79 8.58
C ARG A 2 -19.96 16.74 7.75
N PRO A 3 -21.28 16.51 7.60
CA PRO A 3 -22.15 17.42 6.85
C PRO A 3 -22.07 18.87 7.34
N GLU A 4 -21.87 19.05 8.64
CA GLU A 4 -21.74 20.35 9.30
C GLU A 4 -20.46 21.10 8.90
N ASP A 5 -19.45 20.39 8.37
CA ASP A 5 -18.24 21.04 7.86
C ASP A 5 -18.48 21.69 6.49
N MET A 6 -19.57 21.38 5.77
CA MET A 6 -19.78 21.87 4.41
C MET A 6 -19.93 23.39 4.35
N ASN A 7 -20.56 24.01 5.35
CA ASN A 7 -20.83 25.45 5.37
C ASN A 7 -19.59 26.31 5.63
N ILE A 8 -18.46 25.69 6.00
CA ILE A 8 -17.21 26.37 6.34
C ILE A 8 -16.07 26.08 5.34
N LEU A 9 -16.38 25.45 4.21
CA LEU A 9 -15.42 25.15 3.15
C LEU A 9 -15.31 26.31 2.16
N ASP A 10 -14.11 26.45 1.59
CA ASP A 10 -13.83 27.43 0.54
C ASP A 10 -14.20 26.85 -0.84
N TYR A 11 -15.42 27.16 -1.30
CA TYR A 11 -15.96 26.73 -2.60
C TYR A 11 -15.31 27.48 -3.77
N LEU A 12 -14.91 26.75 -4.82
CA LEU A 12 -14.38 27.34 -6.04
C LEU A 12 -15.52 27.83 -6.95
N ASN A 13 -15.22 28.79 -7.82
CA ASN A 13 -16.15 29.33 -8.80
C ASN A 13 -15.62 29.09 -10.21
N ASP A 14 -16.46 28.53 -11.07
CA ASP A 14 -16.20 28.33 -12.49
C ASP A 14 -17.36 28.91 -13.31
N ASP A 15 -17.07 29.88 -14.18
CA ASP A 15 -18.05 30.63 -14.99
C ASP A 15 -19.29 31.14 -14.21
N GLY A 16 -19.07 31.60 -12.97
CA GLY A 16 -20.13 32.13 -12.12
C GLY A 16 -20.91 31.06 -11.34
N GLN A 17 -20.64 29.78 -11.57
CA GLN A 17 -21.23 28.66 -10.82
C GLN A 17 -20.29 28.23 -9.69
N SER A 18 -20.86 28.02 -8.50
CA SER A 18 -20.13 27.38 -7.40
C SER A 18 -19.93 25.90 -7.72
N ILE A 19 -18.68 25.44 -7.72
CA ILE A 19 -18.28 24.03 -7.97
C ILE A 19 -17.76 23.39 -6.69
N GLU A 20 -16.89 22.36 -6.75
CA GLU A 20 -16.31 21.74 -5.56
C GLU A 20 -15.48 22.72 -4.71
N PRO A 21 -15.36 22.45 -3.39
CA PRO A 21 -14.42 23.18 -2.56
C PRO A 21 -12.98 22.84 -2.91
N GLU A 22 -12.08 23.76 -2.59
CA GLU A 22 -10.65 23.58 -2.81
C GLU A 22 -10.14 22.31 -2.12
N CYS A 23 -10.60 22.05 -0.89
CA CYS A 23 -10.26 20.86 -0.15
C CYS A 23 -11.43 20.44 0.74
N PHE A 24 -11.64 19.13 0.82
CA PHE A 24 -12.46 18.55 1.87
C PHE A 24 -11.60 18.18 3.07
N TYR A 25 -12.11 18.47 4.27
CA TYR A 25 -11.45 18.11 5.52
C TYR A 25 -12.12 16.90 6.16
N PRO A 26 -11.72 15.65 5.85
CA PRO A 26 -12.24 14.48 6.54
C PRO A 26 -11.83 14.48 8.02
N ILE A 27 -12.55 13.73 8.87
CA ILE A 27 -12.23 13.62 10.31
C ILE A 27 -10.96 12.80 10.60
N ILE A 28 -10.49 12.03 9.62
CA ILE A 28 -9.23 11.29 9.64
C ILE A 28 -8.54 11.49 8.27
N PRO A 29 -7.19 11.44 8.19
CA PRO A 29 -6.47 11.69 6.95
C PRO A 29 -6.69 10.54 5.95
N LEU A 30 -7.67 10.72 5.04
CA LEU A 30 -8.02 9.70 4.04
C LEU A 30 -6.85 9.36 3.10
N ILE A 31 -5.93 10.30 2.90
CA ILE A 31 -4.70 10.09 2.12
C ILE A 31 -3.84 8.95 2.70
N LEU A 32 -3.85 8.76 4.02
CA LEU A 32 -3.16 7.66 4.69
C LEU A 32 -4.02 6.39 4.74
N VAL A 33 -5.35 6.52 4.76
CA VAL A 33 -6.25 5.35 4.78
C VAL A 33 -6.22 4.61 3.45
N ASN A 34 -6.40 5.35 2.35
CA ASN A 34 -6.53 4.78 1.00
C ASN A 34 -5.19 4.73 0.26
N GLY A 35 -4.14 5.33 0.82
CA GLY A 35 -2.90 5.59 0.09
C GLY A 35 -3.11 6.60 -1.03
N SER A 36 -2.04 6.82 -1.79
CA SER A 36 -2.09 7.66 -2.99
C SER A 36 -0.93 7.36 -3.90
N LYS A 37 -1.20 7.41 -5.21
CA LYS A 37 -0.20 7.25 -6.25
C LYS A 37 -0.46 8.25 -7.34
N GLY A 38 0.60 8.89 -7.81
CA GLY A 38 0.51 9.87 -8.88
C GLY A 38 1.87 10.15 -9.48
N ILE A 39 1.86 10.44 -10.78
CA ILE A 39 3.03 10.90 -11.53
C ILE A 39 2.65 12.23 -12.16
N GLY A 40 3.49 13.24 -11.95
CA GLY A 40 3.38 14.54 -12.59
C GLY A 40 4.72 14.97 -13.16
N THR A 41 4.77 16.18 -13.72
CA THR A 41 6.01 16.74 -14.27
C THR A 41 7.00 17.06 -13.14
N GLY A 42 8.11 16.33 -13.08
CA GLY A 42 9.18 16.53 -12.09
C GLY A 42 8.94 15.90 -10.71
N TRP A 43 7.74 15.38 -10.43
CA TRP A 43 7.39 14.78 -9.15
C TRP A 43 6.56 13.50 -9.33
N SER A 44 6.69 12.59 -8.37
CA SER A 44 5.78 11.47 -8.20
C SER A 44 5.50 11.29 -6.72
N THR A 45 4.39 10.63 -6.40
CA THR A 45 4.03 10.26 -5.03
C THR A 45 3.64 8.80 -4.96
N ASN A 46 4.03 8.16 -3.87
CA ASN A 46 3.61 6.82 -3.50
C ASN A 46 3.44 6.79 -1.98
N ILE A 47 2.18 6.69 -1.55
CA ILE A 47 1.77 6.63 -0.16
C ILE A 47 1.03 5.31 0.03
N PRO A 48 1.51 4.42 0.91
CA PRO A 48 0.83 3.17 1.18
C PRO A 48 -0.42 3.37 2.04
N ASN A 49 -1.23 2.32 2.13
CA ASN A 49 -2.42 2.32 2.97
C ASN A 49 -2.03 2.05 4.43
N PHE A 50 -2.78 2.64 5.36
CA PHE A 50 -2.63 2.48 6.79
C PHE A 50 -3.96 2.16 7.45
N SER A 51 -3.90 1.49 8.60
CA SER A 51 -5.09 1.08 9.33
C SER A 51 -5.84 2.30 9.88
N PRO A 52 -7.14 2.48 9.55
CA PRO A 52 -7.95 3.56 10.09
C PRO A 52 -7.95 3.58 11.61
N VAL A 53 -8.05 2.39 12.24
CA VAL A 53 -8.05 2.24 13.70
C VAL A 53 -6.74 2.76 14.30
N LYS A 54 -5.60 2.44 13.68
CA LYS A 54 -4.30 2.95 14.15
C LYS A 54 -4.17 4.45 13.98
N ILE A 55 -4.61 4.99 12.84
CA ILE A 55 -4.63 6.44 12.60
C ILE A 55 -5.49 7.15 13.66
N ILE A 56 -6.69 6.64 13.94
CA ILE A 56 -7.58 7.20 14.97
C ILE A 56 -6.88 7.19 16.33
N ASN A 57 -6.30 6.05 16.73
CA ASN A 57 -5.59 5.96 18.01
C ASN A 57 -4.41 6.93 18.11
N GLN A 58 -3.70 7.16 16.99
CA GLN A 58 -2.63 8.16 16.93
C GLN A 58 -3.17 9.57 17.12
N LEU A 59 -4.26 9.94 16.44
CA LEU A 59 -4.89 11.26 16.60
C LEU A 59 -5.43 11.48 18.01
N LEU A 60 -6.08 10.48 18.60
CA LEU A 60 -6.54 10.53 19.99
C LEU A 60 -5.38 10.69 20.98
N SER A 61 -4.28 9.97 20.78
CA SER A 61 -3.08 10.11 21.60
C SER A 61 -2.47 11.51 21.47
N ARG A 62 -2.53 12.10 20.27
CA ARG A 62 -2.02 13.46 20.03
C ARG A 62 -2.83 14.54 20.75
N LEU A 63 -4.14 14.34 20.91
CA LEU A 63 -5.00 15.21 21.74
C LEU A 63 -4.61 15.14 23.22
N GLU A 64 -4.00 14.05 23.68
CA GLU A 64 -3.38 13.91 25.00
C GLU A 64 -1.90 14.35 25.00
N GLU A 65 -1.50 15.20 24.04
CA GLU A 65 -0.15 15.75 23.88
C GLU A 65 0.97 14.71 23.64
N LYS A 66 0.62 13.47 23.28
CA LYS A 66 1.61 12.44 22.95
C LYS A 66 2.10 12.60 21.51
N ALA A 67 3.39 12.37 21.30
CA ALA A 67 3.98 12.39 19.95
C ALA A 67 3.44 11.25 19.07
N PHE A 68 3.34 11.51 17.77
CA PHE A 68 2.97 10.50 16.79
C PHE A 68 4.03 9.42 16.65
N LEU A 69 3.61 8.17 16.75
CA LEU A 69 4.43 6.98 16.54
C LEU A 69 4.36 6.53 15.09
N ASN A 70 5.47 5.95 14.61
CA ASN A 70 5.50 5.30 13.31
C ASN A 70 4.52 4.12 13.27
N ILE A 71 3.63 4.14 12.30
CA ILE A 71 2.73 3.03 12.00
C ILE A 71 3.20 2.31 10.74
N LYS A 72 3.09 0.98 10.72
CA LYS A 72 3.37 0.18 9.54
C LYS A 72 2.20 0.22 8.54
N PRO A 73 2.47 0.11 7.23
CA PRO A 73 1.42 -0.07 6.23
C PRO A 73 0.49 -1.24 6.57
N TYR A 74 -0.73 -1.12 6.08
CA TYR A 74 -1.81 -2.06 6.33
C TYR A 74 -2.77 -2.08 5.15
N TYR A 75 -3.07 -3.28 4.68
CA TYR A 75 -4.03 -3.52 3.60
C TYR A 75 -5.09 -4.46 4.13
N ALA A 76 -6.35 -4.06 4.00
CA ALA A 76 -7.47 -4.84 4.49
C ALA A 76 -7.50 -6.22 3.81
N LYS A 77 -7.77 -7.27 4.60
CA LYS A 77 -7.82 -8.68 4.16
C LYS A 77 -6.51 -9.30 3.65
N PHE A 78 -5.41 -8.55 3.57
CA PHE A 78 -4.11 -9.10 3.21
C PHE A 78 -3.63 -10.11 4.26
N LYS A 79 -3.34 -11.34 3.83
CA LYS A 79 -2.97 -12.48 4.70
C LYS A 79 -1.45 -12.65 4.84
N GLY A 80 -0.66 -11.90 4.07
CA GLY A 80 0.80 -11.95 4.06
C GLY A 80 1.44 -11.13 5.18
N THR A 81 2.75 -10.87 5.07
CA THR A 81 3.48 -10.04 6.05
C THR A 81 4.00 -8.76 5.41
N ILE A 82 4.11 -7.70 6.22
CA ILE A 82 4.72 -6.43 5.83
C ILE A 82 5.82 -6.14 6.85
N GLU A 83 7.05 -6.07 6.36
CA GLU A 83 8.27 -5.98 7.18
C GLU A 83 9.13 -4.79 6.74
N LEU A 84 9.87 -4.22 7.68
CA LEU A 84 10.78 -3.11 7.41
C LEU A 84 12.13 -3.64 6.95
N GLU A 85 12.54 -3.30 5.72
CA GLU A 85 13.84 -3.63 5.16
C GLU A 85 14.50 -2.41 4.51
N ASN A 86 15.78 -2.17 4.81
CA ASN A 86 16.56 -1.11 4.19
C ASN A 86 15.86 0.28 4.20
N GLY A 87 15.21 0.59 5.33
CA GLY A 87 14.50 1.85 5.56
C GLY A 87 13.18 2.01 4.79
N SER A 88 12.59 0.93 4.27
CA SER A 88 11.26 0.94 3.65
C SER A 88 10.50 -0.34 3.97
N TYR A 89 9.19 -0.37 3.76
CA TYR A 89 8.42 -1.59 3.94
C TYR A 89 8.39 -2.45 2.69
N VAL A 90 8.41 -3.75 2.90
CA VAL A 90 8.28 -4.79 1.89
C VAL A 90 7.14 -5.71 2.28
N SER A 91 6.26 -5.97 1.31
CA SER A 91 5.19 -6.96 1.44
C SER A 91 5.67 -8.33 0.96
N TYR A 92 5.22 -9.35 1.68
CA TYR A 92 5.52 -10.75 1.44
C TYR A 92 4.24 -11.53 1.24
N GLY A 93 4.17 -12.27 0.13
CA GLY A 93 3.13 -13.27 -0.08
C GLY A 93 3.23 -14.39 0.95
N LYS A 94 2.19 -15.19 1.06
CA LYS A 94 2.12 -16.33 1.98
C LYS A 94 2.08 -17.62 1.19
N TYR A 95 2.87 -18.59 1.62
CA TYR A 95 2.91 -19.92 1.03
C TYR A 95 3.16 -20.99 2.09
N GLU A 96 2.84 -22.22 1.73
CA GLU A 96 3.00 -23.42 2.55
C GLU A 96 3.74 -24.49 1.73
N ILE A 97 4.72 -25.14 2.33
CA ILE A 97 5.42 -26.26 1.69
C ILE A 97 4.56 -27.52 1.92
N VAL A 98 4.08 -28.13 0.83
CA VAL A 98 3.19 -29.31 0.89
C VAL A 98 4.00 -30.60 0.83
N THR A 99 4.97 -30.65 -0.09
CA THR A 99 5.90 -31.78 -0.26
C THR A 99 7.30 -31.22 -0.54
N PRO A 100 8.36 -32.05 -0.54
CA PRO A 100 9.71 -31.60 -0.86
C PRO A 100 9.87 -30.95 -2.25
N ASP A 101 8.90 -31.08 -3.15
CA ASP A 101 8.88 -30.54 -4.51
C ASP A 101 7.63 -29.69 -4.83
N THR A 102 6.74 -29.43 -3.86
CA THR A 102 5.45 -28.75 -4.11
C THR A 102 5.15 -27.69 -3.05
N ILE A 103 4.71 -26.52 -3.50
CA ILE A 103 4.33 -25.38 -2.67
C ILE A 103 2.90 -24.96 -2.98
N LYS A 104 2.15 -24.61 -1.95
CA LYS A 104 0.85 -23.96 -2.04
C LYS A 104 1.00 -22.47 -1.72
N ILE A 105 0.76 -21.61 -2.70
CA ILE A 105 0.74 -20.16 -2.55
C ILE A 105 -0.70 -19.75 -2.20
N VAL A 106 -0.88 -19.02 -1.10
CA VAL A 106 -2.20 -18.63 -0.57
C VAL A 106 -2.39 -17.11 -0.47
N GLU A 107 -1.36 -16.34 -0.79
CA GLU A 107 -1.40 -14.89 -0.86
C GLU A 107 -0.24 -14.37 -1.71
N LEU A 108 -0.50 -13.39 -2.59
CA LEU A 108 0.53 -12.70 -3.35
C LEU A 108 0.95 -11.40 -2.64
N PRO A 109 2.18 -10.89 -2.88
CA PRO A 109 2.56 -9.58 -2.38
C PRO A 109 1.60 -8.48 -2.83
N ILE A 110 1.52 -7.40 -2.04
CA ILE A 110 0.59 -6.30 -2.33
C ILE A 110 0.99 -5.64 -3.66
N GLY A 111 -0.01 -5.44 -4.53
CA GLY A 111 0.15 -4.88 -5.86
C GLY A 111 0.47 -5.88 -6.96
N GLU A 112 0.58 -7.17 -6.64
CA GLU A 112 0.70 -8.24 -7.64
C GLU A 112 -0.68 -8.80 -7.98
N TRP A 113 -1.04 -8.78 -9.27
CA TRP A 113 -2.30 -9.31 -9.77
C TRP A 113 -2.20 -10.82 -10.04
N THR A 114 -3.31 -11.53 -9.86
CA THR A 114 -3.38 -12.98 -10.11
C THR A 114 -3.09 -13.34 -11.56
N ASP A 115 -3.56 -12.53 -12.52
CA ASP A 115 -3.33 -12.76 -13.94
C ASP A 115 -1.87 -12.52 -14.35
N ASP A 116 -1.25 -11.44 -13.85
CA ASP A 116 0.17 -11.16 -14.05
C ASP A 116 1.03 -12.28 -13.46
N TYR A 117 0.64 -12.78 -12.28
CA TYR A 117 1.32 -13.86 -11.60
C TYR A 117 1.16 -15.20 -12.35
N LYS A 118 -0.03 -15.47 -12.87
CA LYS A 118 -0.31 -16.65 -13.70
C LYS A 118 0.55 -16.64 -14.97
N LEU A 119 0.65 -15.49 -15.64
CA LEU A 119 1.56 -15.33 -16.78
C LEU A 119 3.01 -15.60 -16.38
N PHE A 120 3.44 -15.17 -15.20
CA PHE A 120 4.76 -15.51 -14.66
C PHE A 120 4.94 -17.03 -14.46
N LEU A 121 3.94 -17.74 -13.93
CA LEU A 121 3.98 -19.20 -13.77
C LEU A 121 4.01 -19.92 -15.12
N ASP A 122 3.16 -19.54 -16.08
CA ASP A 122 3.14 -20.07 -17.45
C ASP A 122 4.51 -19.94 -18.12
N ASN A 123 5.16 -18.79 -17.91
CA ASN A 123 6.47 -18.51 -18.44
C ASN A 123 7.59 -19.32 -17.77
N SER A 124 7.36 -19.85 -16.57
CA SER A 124 8.33 -20.61 -15.78
C SER A 124 8.22 -22.13 -15.95
N VAL A 125 7.15 -22.60 -16.62
CA VAL A 125 6.91 -24.02 -16.97
C VAL A 125 7.61 -24.45 -18.26
N LYS A 126 8.12 -23.51 -19.06
CA LYS A 126 8.79 -23.81 -20.34
C LYS A 126 10.22 -23.29 -20.32
N ASP A 127 11.13 -24.02 -20.95
CA ASP A 127 12.44 -23.47 -21.30
C ASP A 127 12.24 -22.27 -22.24
N LYS A 128 12.91 -21.16 -21.95
CA LYS A 128 12.89 -19.98 -22.81
C LYS A 128 14.29 -19.53 -23.18
N ILE A 129 14.42 -19.06 -24.42
CA ILE A 129 15.57 -18.34 -24.92
C ILE A 129 15.06 -16.93 -25.23
N ASN A 130 15.32 -15.98 -24.33
CA ASN A 130 15.05 -14.57 -24.57
C ASN A 130 16.39 -13.84 -24.69
N GLU A 131 16.63 -13.19 -25.82
CA GLU A 131 17.80 -12.32 -26.05
C GLU A 131 19.14 -12.98 -25.68
N GLY A 132 19.31 -14.26 -26.03
CA GLY A 132 20.53 -15.02 -25.76
C GLY A 132 20.69 -15.54 -24.32
N LYS A 133 19.79 -15.22 -23.40
CA LYS A 133 19.75 -15.81 -22.05
C LYS A 133 18.78 -16.98 -22.00
N LYS A 134 19.32 -18.17 -21.71
CA LYS A 134 18.52 -19.39 -21.41
C LYS A 134 18.01 -19.33 -19.98
N THR A 135 16.72 -19.11 -19.78
CA THR A 135 16.07 -19.41 -18.50
C THR A 135 15.58 -20.86 -18.56
N LYS A 136 16.22 -21.72 -17.75
CA LYS A 136 15.80 -23.10 -17.59
C LYS A 136 14.47 -23.17 -16.85
N GLN A 137 13.62 -24.09 -17.28
CA GLN A 137 12.42 -24.50 -16.57
C GLN A 137 12.78 -24.91 -15.13
N PHE A 138 12.08 -24.33 -14.15
CA PHE A 138 12.18 -24.74 -12.74
C PHE A 138 10.83 -25.18 -12.17
N ILE A 139 9.72 -24.84 -12.82
CA ILE A 139 8.37 -25.32 -12.49
C ILE A 139 7.99 -26.45 -13.44
N LYS A 140 7.57 -27.59 -12.90
CA LYS A 140 7.09 -28.74 -13.66
C LYS A 140 5.65 -28.52 -14.14
N SER A 141 4.79 -28.09 -13.22
CA SER A 141 3.38 -27.78 -13.46
C SER A 141 2.85 -26.89 -12.34
N TYR A 142 1.73 -26.22 -12.57
CA TYR A 142 0.98 -25.57 -11.51
C TYR A 142 -0.52 -25.77 -11.72
N GLU A 143 -1.27 -25.68 -10.63
CA GLU A 143 -2.73 -25.63 -10.64
C GLU A 143 -3.19 -24.26 -10.13
N ASP A 144 -4.21 -23.72 -10.78
CA ASP A 144 -4.84 -22.44 -10.45
C ASP A 144 -6.21 -22.70 -9.82
N HIS A 145 -6.32 -22.39 -8.53
CA HIS A 145 -7.54 -22.49 -7.74
C HIS A 145 -7.96 -21.10 -7.21
N CYS A 146 -7.53 -20.02 -7.88
CA CYS A 146 -7.88 -18.66 -7.48
C CYS A 146 -9.38 -18.40 -7.69
N THR A 147 -9.92 -17.54 -6.84
CA THR A 147 -11.27 -16.96 -6.97
C THR A 147 -11.14 -15.44 -7.06
N ASP A 148 -12.26 -14.74 -7.28
CA ASP A 148 -12.30 -13.27 -7.33
C ASP A 148 -11.77 -12.59 -6.03
N ALA A 149 -11.73 -13.32 -4.90
CA ALA A 149 -11.34 -12.78 -3.61
C ALA A 149 -10.17 -13.50 -2.93
N GLU A 150 -9.76 -14.67 -3.41
CA GLU A 150 -8.74 -15.49 -2.75
C GLU A 150 -7.74 -16.07 -3.75
N VAL A 151 -6.45 -15.94 -3.42
CA VAL A 151 -5.34 -16.54 -4.16
C VAL A 151 -5.14 -17.97 -3.72
N MET A 152 -5.04 -18.89 -4.68
CA MET A 152 -4.55 -20.24 -4.43
C MET A 152 -3.86 -20.83 -5.67
N PHE A 153 -2.54 -20.99 -5.60
CA PHE A 153 -1.77 -21.71 -6.61
C PHE A 153 -1.07 -22.91 -5.98
N ILE A 154 -1.13 -24.07 -6.64
CA ILE A 154 -0.33 -25.24 -6.24
C ILE A 154 0.78 -25.39 -7.29
N VAL A 155 2.02 -25.13 -6.88
CA VAL A 155 3.19 -25.10 -7.77
C VAL A 155 4.06 -26.30 -7.49
N LYS A 156 4.26 -27.14 -8.52
CA LYS A 156 5.14 -28.30 -8.47
C LYS A 156 6.42 -28.01 -9.23
N PHE A 157 7.56 -28.23 -8.59
CA PHE A 157 8.88 -27.96 -9.14
C PHE A 157 9.44 -29.16 -9.90
N VAL A 158 10.43 -28.89 -10.77
CA VAL A 158 11.13 -29.94 -11.53
C VAL A 158 12.03 -30.79 -10.62
N ASP A 159 12.57 -30.17 -9.58
CA ASP A 159 13.45 -30.79 -8.58
C ASP A 159 12.99 -30.40 -7.17
N SER A 160 13.56 -31.03 -6.15
CA SER A 160 13.28 -30.71 -4.76
C SER A 160 13.58 -29.25 -4.44
N LEU A 161 12.81 -28.67 -3.53
CA LEU A 161 12.97 -27.32 -3.02
C LEU A 161 14.36 -27.12 -2.42
N SER A 162 14.94 -28.13 -1.76
CA SER A 162 16.32 -28.07 -1.25
C SER A 162 17.33 -27.89 -2.37
N ASN A 163 17.20 -28.59 -3.49
CA ASN A 163 18.11 -28.44 -4.63
C ASN A 163 17.95 -27.08 -5.30
N ILE A 164 16.71 -26.66 -5.55
CA ILE A 164 16.39 -25.39 -6.22
C ILE A 164 16.84 -24.18 -5.40
N THR A 165 16.85 -24.31 -4.08
CA THR A 165 17.25 -23.23 -3.16
C THR A 165 18.70 -23.33 -2.68
N ASN A 166 19.45 -24.35 -3.10
CA ASN A 166 20.76 -24.70 -2.55
C ASN A 166 20.73 -24.81 -1.00
N GLY A 167 19.70 -25.49 -0.47
CA GLY A 167 19.49 -25.72 0.95
C GLY A 167 18.87 -24.56 1.74
N ASN A 168 18.68 -23.38 1.12
CA ASN A 168 18.12 -22.21 1.81
C ASN A 168 16.71 -21.86 1.34
N LEU A 169 15.70 -22.43 2.02
CA LEU A 169 14.28 -22.24 1.71
C LEU A 169 13.81 -20.77 1.72
N SER A 170 14.53 -19.83 2.34
CA SER A 170 14.14 -18.42 2.29
C SER A 170 14.15 -17.86 0.86
N LYS A 171 14.98 -18.42 -0.03
CA LYS A 171 15.07 -18.04 -1.44
C LYS A 171 13.81 -18.35 -2.23
N ILE A 172 12.90 -19.19 -1.72
CA ILE A 172 11.61 -19.47 -2.37
C ILE A 172 10.87 -18.16 -2.64
N LYS A 173 10.90 -17.22 -1.68
CA LYS A 173 10.25 -15.92 -1.82
C LYS A 173 10.76 -15.14 -3.03
N ASP A 174 12.06 -15.21 -3.30
CA ASP A 174 12.67 -14.53 -4.43
C ASP A 174 12.41 -15.28 -5.75
N ILE A 175 12.53 -16.61 -5.75
CA ILE A 175 12.32 -17.48 -6.92
C ILE A 175 10.89 -17.36 -7.43
N LEU A 176 9.91 -17.39 -6.53
CA LEU A 176 8.49 -17.27 -6.84
C LEU A 176 7.98 -15.82 -6.86
N LYS A 177 8.88 -14.82 -6.76
CA LYS A 177 8.52 -13.39 -6.72
C LYS A 177 7.46 -13.03 -5.67
N LEU A 178 7.46 -13.72 -4.53
CA LEU A 178 6.58 -13.48 -3.39
C LEU A 178 7.09 -12.38 -2.46
N LYS A 179 7.78 -11.38 -3.03
CA LYS A 179 8.31 -10.20 -2.34
C LYS A 179 8.10 -8.96 -3.22
N SER A 180 7.44 -7.94 -2.70
CA SER A 180 7.24 -6.65 -3.41
C SER A 180 7.29 -5.47 -2.46
N SER A 181 8.02 -4.43 -2.85
CA SER A 181 8.07 -3.14 -2.14
C SER A 181 7.28 -2.04 -2.83
N ARG A 182 6.67 -2.31 -4.01
CA ARG A 182 6.08 -1.28 -4.87
C ARG A 182 4.97 -0.50 -4.17
N GLU A 183 4.05 -1.19 -3.52
CA GLU A 183 2.89 -0.58 -2.87
C GLU A 183 3.20 -0.07 -1.47
N THR A 184 4.12 -0.72 -0.77
CA THR A 184 4.42 -0.44 0.64
C THR A 184 5.54 0.58 0.85
N ASN A 185 6.09 1.14 -0.23
CA ASN A 185 7.23 2.05 -0.17
C ASN A 185 6.85 3.39 0.50
N ILE A 186 7.67 3.87 1.43
CA ILE A 186 7.47 5.15 2.13
C ILE A 186 8.54 6.21 1.79
N LYS A 187 9.45 5.93 0.84
CA LYS A 187 10.58 6.82 0.51
C LYS A 187 10.18 8.04 -0.34
N ASN A 188 8.98 8.03 -0.91
CA ASN A 188 8.53 9.08 -1.82
C ASN A 188 7.08 9.50 -1.57
N MET A 189 6.84 10.11 -0.41
CA MET A 189 5.55 10.69 -0.05
C MET A 189 5.58 12.19 -0.34
N VAL A 190 5.00 12.59 -1.48
CA VAL A 190 4.93 13.99 -1.91
C VAL A 190 3.48 14.41 -1.97
N LEU A 191 3.11 15.49 -1.28
CA LEU A 191 1.76 16.02 -1.26
C LEU A 191 1.79 17.54 -1.37
N TYR A 192 0.68 18.13 -1.81
CA TYR A 192 0.45 19.55 -1.59
C TYR A 192 0.24 19.80 -0.09
N ASN A 193 0.95 20.79 0.45
CA ASN A 193 0.77 21.26 1.82
C ASN A 193 -0.35 22.32 1.89
N THR A 194 -0.61 22.84 3.08
CA THR A 194 -1.59 23.93 3.30
C THR A 194 -1.33 25.19 2.47
N ASP A 195 -0.08 25.47 2.12
CA ASP A 195 0.32 26.61 1.29
C ASP A 195 0.23 26.32 -0.23
N LYS A 196 -0.40 25.21 -0.61
CA LYS A 196 -0.52 24.73 -2.00
C LYS A 196 0.83 24.46 -2.67
N LYS A 197 1.87 24.15 -1.89
CA LYS A 197 3.21 23.82 -2.37
C LYS A 197 3.47 22.33 -2.22
N LEU A 198 4.16 21.76 -3.22
CA LEU A 198 4.62 20.38 -3.14
C LEU A 198 5.67 20.25 -2.03
N LYS A 199 5.40 19.37 -1.08
CA LYS A 199 6.27 19.04 0.04
C LYS A 199 6.52 17.55 0.05
N LYS A 200 7.80 17.17 0.19
CA LYS A 200 8.21 15.79 0.43
C LYS A 200 8.24 15.52 1.92
N TYR A 201 7.42 14.58 2.37
CA TYR A 201 7.33 14.15 3.76
C TYR A 201 8.32 13.00 4.00
N LYS A 202 9.04 13.06 5.12
CA LYS A 202 10.07 12.04 5.44
C LYS A 202 9.46 10.81 6.09
N ASN A 203 8.43 11.03 6.89
CA ASN A 203 7.75 9.99 7.63
C ASN A 203 6.24 10.30 7.69
N ILE A 204 5.46 9.32 8.16
CA ILE A 204 4.00 9.43 8.25
C ILE A 204 3.58 10.38 9.37
N SER A 205 4.37 10.45 10.45
CA SER A 205 4.12 11.37 11.57
C SER A 205 4.10 12.83 11.10
N ASP A 206 4.95 13.21 10.15
CA ASP A 206 4.96 14.57 9.57
C ASP A 206 3.61 14.89 8.88
N ILE A 207 3.01 13.91 8.19
CA ILE A 207 1.70 14.05 7.54
C ILE A 207 0.59 14.12 8.59
N LEU A 208 0.66 13.28 9.63
CA LEU A 208 -0.30 13.26 10.72
C LEU A 208 -0.30 14.57 11.51
N GLU A 209 0.88 15.14 11.79
CA GLU A 209 1.02 16.41 12.50
C GLU A 209 0.43 17.57 11.71
N GLU A 210 0.72 17.65 10.41
CA GLU A 210 0.14 18.69 9.56
C GLU A 210 -1.39 18.55 9.47
N PHE A 211 -1.90 17.33 9.25
CA PHE A 211 -3.34 17.07 9.24
C PHE A 211 -4.00 17.41 10.58
N TYR A 212 -3.36 17.09 11.71
CA TYR A 212 -3.88 17.33 13.05
C TYR A 212 -4.18 18.81 13.28
N HIS A 213 -3.23 19.69 12.95
CA HIS A 213 -3.41 21.13 13.09
C HIS A 213 -4.50 21.67 12.16
N ILE A 214 -4.48 21.28 10.88
CA ILE A 214 -5.53 21.67 9.92
C ILE A 214 -6.91 21.28 10.45
N ARG A 215 -7.05 20.05 10.95
CA ARG A 215 -8.35 19.55 11.38
C ARG A 215 -8.84 20.23 12.66
N LEU A 216 -7.95 20.62 13.58
CA LEU A 216 -8.31 21.43 14.74
C LEU A 216 -8.84 22.81 14.34
N ASP A 217 -8.18 23.47 13.40
CA ASP A 217 -8.63 24.78 12.89
C ASP A 217 -10.02 24.68 12.26
N VAL A 218 -10.28 23.61 11.50
CA VAL A 218 -11.61 23.33 10.92
C VAL A 218 -12.66 23.08 12.01
N TYR A 219 -12.30 22.37 13.10
CA TYR A 219 -13.20 22.21 14.23
C TYR A 219 -13.55 23.55 14.90
N GLU A 220 -12.59 24.46 15.02
CA GLU A 220 -12.83 25.79 15.59
C GLU A 220 -13.69 26.65 14.66
N LYS A 221 -13.42 26.67 13.35
CA LYS A 221 -14.26 27.32 12.35
C LYS A 221 -15.71 26.84 12.45
N ARG A 222 -15.91 25.53 12.57
CA ARG A 222 -17.25 24.96 12.75
C ARG A 222 -17.89 25.39 14.06
N ARG A 223 -17.13 25.42 15.15
CA ARG A 223 -17.63 25.86 16.47
C ARG A 223 -18.16 27.28 16.40
N LEU A 224 -17.39 28.20 15.79
CA LEU A 224 -17.78 29.60 15.63
C LEU A 224 -19.03 29.73 14.74
N TYR A 225 -19.05 29.05 13.60
CA TYR A 225 -20.19 29.06 12.69
C TYR A 225 -21.50 28.60 13.39
N LEU A 226 -21.44 27.53 14.19
CA LEU A 226 -22.61 27.02 14.93
C LEU A 226 -23.03 27.88 16.14
N ILE A 227 -22.19 28.82 16.59
CA ILE A 227 -22.53 29.77 17.66
C ILE A 227 -23.18 31.02 17.08
N ASP A 228 -22.75 31.42 15.87
CA ASP A 228 -23.27 32.59 15.16
C ASP A 228 -24.60 32.30 14.43
N GLU A 229 -24.93 31.02 14.17
CA GLU A 229 -26.26 30.55 13.74
C GLU A 229 -27.29 30.50 14.88
#